data_AF-K6E586-F1
#
_entry.id   AF-K6E586-F1
#
_cell.length_a   1.000
_cell.length_b   1.000
_cell.length_c   1.000
_cell.angle_alpha   90.00
_cell.angle_beta   90.00
_cell.angle_gamma   90.00
#
_symmetry.space_group_name_H-M   'P 1'
#
loop_
_entity.id
_entity.type
_entity.pdbx_description
1 polymer ?
#
loop_
_entity_poly.entity_id
_entity_poly.type
_entity_poly.pdbx_seq_one_letter_code
_entity_poly.pdbx_strand_id
1 'polypeptide(L)'
;MNGKTKRIVGGFLALLLLLVISFVAQPSFADDDHNKYREGEFYNGHYDKHKHDENEALEEGGELLGWGTVIAIGGAGALMPLRRGSRSIIKKFPNAKSGIISALKFLGKSHIWIGALALILSSVHGVMMYFNEREFGFDEISGTISVGLMAIAAVFGVLLMKNKGSKQYRSFHFAFLIVAVIIGAVHVLIS
;
A
#
# COMPACT_ATOMS: atom_id res chain seq x y z
N MET A 1 -0.07 31.10 -2.10
CA MET A 1 0.67 30.24 -1.12
C MET A 1 2.09 30.78 -0.97
N ASN A 2 2.44 31.24 0.23
CA ASN A 2 3.68 31.98 0.51
C ASN A 2 4.91 31.06 0.41
N GLY A 3 6.10 31.64 0.17
CA GLY A 3 7.35 30.89 -0.02
C GLY A 3 7.74 30.01 1.17
N LYS A 4 7.43 30.46 2.39
CA LYS A 4 7.62 29.69 3.63
C LYS A 4 6.73 28.43 3.66
N THR A 5 5.46 28.55 3.26
CA THR A 5 4.52 27.42 3.23
C THR A 5 4.95 26.36 2.21
N LYS A 6 5.53 26.76 1.08
CA LYS A 6 6.08 25.82 0.08
C LYS A 6 7.28 25.03 0.60
N ARG A 7 8.14 25.66 1.40
CA ARG A 7 9.31 25.00 2.02
C ARG A 7 8.90 24.02 3.11
N ILE A 8 7.94 24.39 3.95
CA ILE A 8 7.41 23.50 5.01
C ILE A 8 6.72 22.29 4.39
N VAL A 9 5.80 22.50 3.44
CA VAL A 9 5.11 21.40 2.76
C VAL A 9 6.09 20.54 1.96
N GLY A 10 7.09 21.13 1.31
CA GLY A 10 8.14 20.40 0.59
C GLY A 10 9.03 19.56 1.51
N GLY A 11 9.39 20.09 2.68
CA GLY A 11 10.14 19.37 3.70
C GLY A 11 9.35 18.21 4.28
N PHE A 12 8.07 18.42 4.56
CA PHE A 12 7.18 17.36 5.04
C PHE A 12 7.01 16.26 4.00
N LEU A 13 6.85 16.61 2.71
CA LEU A 13 6.75 15.64 1.63
C LEU A 13 8.06 14.86 1.41
N ALA A 14 9.21 15.54 1.55
CA ALA A 14 10.52 14.91 1.43
C ALA A 14 10.81 13.97 2.61
N LEU A 15 10.39 14.34 3.83
CA LEU A 15 10.46 13.50 5.01
C LEU A 15 9.59 12.25 4.84
N LEU A 16 8.35 12.41 4.36
CA LEU A 16 7.43 11.32 4.09
C LEU A 16 7.95 10.38 3.00
N LEU A 17 8.57 10.94 1.95
CA LEU A 17 9.20 10.16 0.89
C LEU A 17 10.45 9.41 1.39
N LEU A 18 11.29 10.04 2.21
CA LEU A 18 12.43 9.40 2.85
C LEU A 18 12.00 8.27 3.77
N LEU A 19 10.90 8.47 4.51
CA LEU A 19 10.32 7.46 5.39
C LEU A 19 9.83 6.26 4.56
N VAL A 20 9.07 6.50 3.48
CA VAL A 20 8.65 5.43 2.55
C VAL A 20 9.86 4.70 1.93
N ILE A 21 10.92 5.41 1.53
CA ILE A 21 12.14 4.79 1.00
C ILE A 21 12.87 3.98 2.07
N SER A 22 12.87 4.42 3.33
CA SER A 22 13.52 3.71 4.45
C SER A 22 12.81 2.39 4.76
N PHE A 23 11.48 2.36 4.67
CA PHE A 23 10.69 1.14 4.86
C PHE A 23 10.76 0.18 3.65
N VAL A 24 10.88 0.71 2.42
CA VAL A 24 11.03 -0.12 1.20
C VAL A 24 12.47 -0.64 1.04
N ALA A 25 13.47 0.03 1.63
CA ALA A 25 14.89 -0.33 1.52
C ALA A 25 15.37 -1.33 2.58
N GLN A 26 14.48 -1.91 3.39
CA GLN A 26 14.81 -3.09 4.19
C GLN A 26 14.29 -4.34 3.47
N PRO A 27 15.10 -5.01 2.63
CA PRO A 27 14.92 -6.43 2.42
C PRO A 27 15.42 -7.10 3.71
N SER A 28 14.54 -7.31 4.68
CA SER A 28 14.83 -8.22 5.78
C SER A 28 14.75 -9.66 5.26
N PHE A 29 15.77 -10.05 4.49
CA PHE A 29 16.29 -11.40 4.58
C PHE A 29 17.04 -11.48 5.91
N ALA A 30 16.32 -11.74 6.99
CA ALA A 30 16.89 -12.20 8.25
C ALA A 30 16.58 -13.69 8.35
N ASP A 31 17.53 -14.47 7.83
CA ASP A 31 17.79 -15.84 8.25
C ASP A 31 18.20 -15.75 9.73
N ASP A 32 17.27 -16.00 10.66
CA ASP A 32 17.57 -16.13 12.08
C ASP A 32 17.00 -17.45 12.60
N ASP A 33 17.87 -18.46 12.47
CA ASP A 33 17.93 -19.69 13.24
C ASP A 33 17.81 -19.40 14.74
N HIS A 34 16.58 -19.31 15.25
CA HIS A 34 16.33 -19.27 16.68
C HIS A 34 16.27 -20.67 17.27
N ASN A 35 17.47 -21.16 17.54
CA ASN A 35 17.82 -22.24 18.44
C ASN A 35 17.21 -22.00 19.85
N LYS A 36 15.96 -22.42 20.07
CA LYS A 36 15.34 -22.49 21.40
C LYS A 36 15.66 -23.84 22.05
N TYR A 37 16.83 -23.91 22.69
CA TYR A 37 16.99 -24.80 23.83
C TYR A 37 16.09 -24.31 24.96
N ARG A 38 14.91 -24.92 25.08
CA ARG A 38 14.16 -24.96 26.32
C ARG A 38 14.04 -26.43 26.70
N GLU A 39 15.03 -26.90 27.46
CA GLU A 39 14.98 -28.19 28.15
C GLU A 39 13.71 -28.28 28.99
N GLY A 40 12.97 -29.37 28.82
CA GLY A 40 12.09 -29.89 29.86
C GLY A 40 10.61 -29.95 29.56
N GLU A 41 10.16 -30.48 28.41
CA GLU A 41 8.87 -31.18 28.32
C GLU A 41 9.00 -32.38 27.37
N PHE A 42 9.24 -33.55 27.96
CA PHE A 42 9.21 -34.83 27.25
C PHE A 42 7.80 -35.44 27.37
N TYR A 43 7.24 -35.75 26.20
CA TYR A 43 6.07 -36.59 25.91
C TYR A 43 4.66 -36.02 26.19
N ASN A 44 4.02 -35.51 25.14
CA ASN A 44 2.83 -36.18 24.60
C ASN A 44 2.46 -35.72 23.17
N GLY A 45 2.28 -36.69 22.27
CA GLY A 45 1.25 -36.63 21.22
C GLY A 45 1.62 -35.99 19.89
N HIS A 46 2.19 -36.80 18.99
CA HIS A 46 2.25 -36.58 17.54
C HIS A 46 0.87 -36.50 16.86
N TYR A 47 0.05 -35.47 17.17
CA TYR A 47 -1.28 -35.28 16.56
C TYR A 47 -1.57 -33.84 16.07
N ASP A 48 -0.66 -32.88 16.25
CA ASP A 48 -0.88 -31.48 15.82
C ASP A 48 -0.01 -31.02 14.65
N LYS A 49 0.66 -31.94 13.95
CA LYS A 49 1.51 -31.57 12.81
C LYS A 49 0.76 -31.21 11.53
N HIS A 50 -0.55 -31.47 11.47
CA HIS A 50 -1.36 -31.19 10.27
C HIS A 50 -2.23 -29.93 10.37
N LYS A 51 -2.44 -29.36 11.56
CA LYS A 51 -3.15 -28.07 11.71
C LYS A 51 -2.21 -26.87 11.72
N HIS A 52 -0.92 -27.10 11.98
CA HIS A 52 0.08 -26.04 11.96
C HIS A 52 0.43 -25.62 10.52
N ASP A 53 0.60 -26.58 9.60
CA ASP A 53 1.01 -26.30 8.20
C ASP A 53 -0.04 -25.53 7.38
N GLU A 54 -1.34 -25.79 7.56
CA GLU A 54 -2.38 -25.13 6.74
C GLU A 54 -2.61 -23.66 7.14
N ASN A 55 -2.52 -23.35 8.43
CA ASN A 55 -2.62 -21.97 8.91
C ASN A 55 -1.37 -21.17 8.57
N GLU A 56 -0.18 -21.77 8.66
CA GLU A 56 1.09 -21.11 8.32
C GLU A 56 1.14 -20.70 6.83
N ALA A 57 0.65 -21.55 5.93
CA ALA A 57 0.57 -21.21 4.51
C ALA A 57 -0.45 -20.08 4.20
N LEU A 58 -1.57 -20.02 4.95
CA LEU A 58 -2.56 -18.96 4.82
C LEU A 58 -2.05 -17.62 5.39
N GLU A 59 -1.31 -17.66 6.49
CA GLU A 59 -0.68 -16.50 7.12
C GLU A 59 0.41 -15.92 6.23
N GLU A 60 1.38 -16.73 5.80
CA GLU A 60 2.47 -16.29 4.90
C GLU A 60 1.90 -15.76 3.56
N GLY A 61 0.90 -16.47 3.01
CA GLY A 61 0.19 -16.01 1.81
C GLY A 61 -0.53 -14.68 2.03
N GLY A 62 -1.16 -14.51 3.20
CA GLY A 62 -1.82 -13.28 3.61
C GLY A 62 -0.84 -12.12 3.68
N GLU A 63 0.29 -12.29 4.36
CA GLU A 63 1.34 -11.27 4.48
C GLU A 63 1.90 -10.84 3.12
N LEU A 64 2.19 -11.80 2.24
CA LEU A 64 2.67 -11.51 0.89
C LEU A 64 1.67 -10.65 0.09
N LEU A 65 0.37 -10.95 0.19
CA LEU A 65 -0.69 -10.15 -0.42
C LEU A 65 -0.80 -8.76 0.22
N GLY A 66 -0.60 -8.66 1.53
CA GLY A 66 -0.51 -7.40 2.26
C GLY A 66 0.60 -6.50 1.72
N TRP A 67 1.83 -7.02 1.64
CA TRP A 67 2.96 -6.30 1.05
C TRP A 67 2.76 -5.95 -0.43
N GLY A 68 2.21 -6.88 -1.22
CA GLY A 68 1.83 -6.62 -2.61
C GLY A 68 0.84 -5.47 -2.75
N THR A 69 -0.13 -5.39 -1.83
CA THR A 69 -1.08 -4.27 -1.73
C THR A 69 -0.36 -2.95 -1.45
N VAL A 70 0.52 -2.91 -0.45
CA VAL A 70 1.30 -1.71 -0.08
C VAL A 70 2.10 -1.19 -1.28
N ILE A 71 2.80 -2.08 -1.99
CA ILE A 71 3.59 -1.74 -3.18
C ILE A 71 2.68 -1.20 -4.29
N ALA A 72 1.54 -1.83 -4.56
CA ALA A 72 0.61 -1.39 -5.59
C ALA A 72 0.01 -0.01 -5.28
N ILE A 73 -0.40 0.23 -4.02
CA ILE A 73 -0.88 1.53 -3.55
C ILE A 73 0.21 2.58 -3.70
N GLY A 74 1.44 2.29 -3.25
CA GLY A 74 2.58 3.19 -3.36
C GLY A 74 2.88 3.58 -4.82
N GLY A 75 2.92 2.59 -5.71
CA GLY A 75 3.10 2.80 -7.15
C GLY A 75 1.99 3.64 -7.78
N ALA A 76 0.72 3.36 -7.44
CA ALA A 76 -0.42 4.13 -7.93
C ALA A 76 -0.42 5.57 -7.39
N GLY A 77 -0.08 5.76 -6.11
CA GLY A 77 -0.03 7.06 -5.43
C GLY A 77 1.09 7.96 -5.94
N ALA A 78 2.22 7.38 -6.36
CA ALA A 78 3.37 8.12 -6.90
C ALA A 78 3.07 8.86 -8.23
N LEU A 79 2.02 8.45 -8.96
CA LEU A 79 1.69 9.04 -10.28
C LEU A 79 1.52 10.56 -10.22
N MET A 80 0.78 11.08 -9.23
CA MET A 80 0.48 12.51 -9.15
C MET A 80 1.71 13.37 -8.79
N PRO A 81 2.52 13.01 -7.77
CA PRO A 81 3.82 13.63 -7.52
C PRO A 81 4.72 13.60 -8.76
N LEU A 82 4.88 12.44 -9.41
CA LEU A 82 5.70 12.30 -10.61
C LEU A 82 5.21 13.19 -11.74
N ARG A 83 3.90 13.22 -11.98
CA ARG A 83 3.30 14.07 -13.01
C ARG A 83 3.54 15.55 -12.74
N ARG A 84 3.46 16.01 -11.49
CA ARG A 84 3.74 17.40 -11.10
C ARG A 84 5.24 17.74 -11.19
N GLY A 85 6.11 16.85 -10.72
CA GLY A 85 7.56 17.01 -10.71
C GLY A 85 8.21 16.89 -12.10
N SER A 86 7.56 16.20 -13.03
CA SER A 86 8.09 15.93 -14.37
C SER A 86 8.53 17.17 -15.14
N ARG A 87 7.86 18.31 -14.96
CA ARG A 87 8.25 19.58 -15.60
C ARG A 87 9.65 20.02 -15.16
N SER A 88 9.98 19.86 -13.88
CA SER A 88 11.30 20.19 -13.35
C SER A 88 12.36 19.19 -13.83
N ILE A 89 12.00 17.91 -13.92
CA ILE A 89 12.90 16.85 -14.41
C ILE A 89 13.22 17.07 -15.90
N ILE A 90 12.20 17.32 -16.73
CA ILE A 90 12.36 17.59 -18.17
C ILE A 90 13.24 18.82 -18.42
N LYS A 91 13.15 19.86 -17.57
CA LYS A 91 14.03 21.04 -17.67
C LYS A 91 15.50 20.70 -17.38
N LYS A 92 15.77 19.80 -16.44
CA LYS A 92 17.14 19.37 -16.10
C LYS A 92 17.71 18.38 -17.12
N PHE A 93 16.85 17.52 -17.69
CA PHE A 93 17.22 16.46 -18.62
C PHE A 93 16.41 16.55 -19.92
N PRO A 94 16.69 17.57 -20.77
CA PRO A 94 15.92 17.78 -22.01
C PRO A 94 16.03 16.61 -22.99
N ASN A 95 17.18 15.92 -23.01
CA ASN A 95 17.42 14.76 -23.88
C ASN A 95 16.52 13.56 -23.54
N ALA A 96 16.03 13.46 -22.30
CA ALA A 96 15.15 12.39 -21.84
C ALA A 96 13.65 12.75 -21.93
N LYS A 97 13.30 13.91 -22.50
CA LYS A 97 11.93 14.45 -22.50
C LYS A 97 10.91 13.46 -23.07
N SER A 98 11.21 12.85 -24.22
CA SER A 98 10.32 11.89 -24.89
C SER A 98 10.08 10.66 -24.01
N GLY A 99 11.15 10.11 -23.42
CA GLY A 99 11.09 8.98 -22.49
C GLY A 99 10.25 9.28 -21.26
N ILE A 100 10.48 10.43 -20.61
CA ILE A 100 9.71 10.86 -19.41
C ILE A 100 8.22 11.01 -19.75
N ILE A 101 7.88 11.64 -20.88
CA ILE A 101 6.48 11.80 -21.30
C ILE A 101 5.84 10.44 -21.60
N SER A 102 6.58 9.54 -22.26
CA SER A 102 6.09 8.18 -22.56
C SER A 102 5.82 7.39 -21.28
N ALA A 103 6.77 7.39 -20.34
CA ALA A 103 6.63 6.74 -19.04
C ALA A 103 5.43 7.28 -18.24
N LEU A 104 5.24 8.60 -18.19
CA LEU A 104 4.08 9.19 -17.50
C LEU A 104 2.74 8.85 -18.17
N LYS A 105 2.71 8.75 -19.50
CA LYS A 105 1.52 8.29 -20.23
C LYS A 105 1.23 6.82 -19.93
N PHE A 106 2.26 5.98 -19.89
CA PHE A 106 2.14 4.57 -19.54
C PHE A 106 1.62 4.42 -18.10
N LEU A 107 2.28 5.03 -17.12
CA LEU A 107 1.85 5.01 -15.72
C LEU A 107 0.42 5.54 -15.55
N GLY A 108 0.06 6.61 -16.27
CA GLY A 108 -1.31 7.15 -16.25
C GLY A 108 -2.38 6.21 -16.80
N LYS A 109 -2.04 5.36 -17.78
CA LYS A 109 -2.94 4.31 -18.29
C LYS A 109 -3.02 3.12 -17.32
N SER A 110 -1.88 2.71 -16.79
CA SER A 110 -1.78 1.57 -15.88
C SER A 110 -2.34 1.85 -14.50
N HIS A 111 -2.43 3.11 -14.07
CA HIS A 111 -2.92 3.49 -12.73
C HIS A 111 -4.29 2.90 -12.37
N ILE A 112 -5.21 2.81 -13.32
CA ILE A 112 -6.53 2.20 -13.07
C ILE A 112 -6.37 0.70 -12.78
N TRP A 113 -5.56 0.00 -13.58
CA TRP A 113 -5.29 -1.42 -13.39
C TRP A 113 -4.53 -1.71 -12.10
N ILE A 114 -3.52 -0.88 -11.77
CA ILE A 114 -2.77 -1.00 -10.52
C ILE A 114 -3.68 -0.75 -9.31
N GLY A 115 -4.55 0.27 -9.38
CA GLY A 115 -5.52 0.55 -8.31
C GLY A 115 -6.55 -0.55 -8.13
N ALA A 116 -7.04 -1.13 -9.23
CA ALA A 116 -7.94 -2.29 -9.19
C ALA A 116 -7.25 -3.52 -8.60
N LEU A 117 -6.00 -3.78 -9.01
CA LEU A 117 -5.18 -4.86 -8.46
C LEU A 117 -4.97 -4.67 -6.96
N ALA A 118 -4.64 -3.46 -6.50
CA ALA A 118 -4.48 -3.16 -5.08
C ALA A 118 -5.76 -3.46 -4.28
N LEU A 119 -6.94 -3.09 -4.82
CA LEU A 119 -8.21 -3.43 -4.19
C LEU A 119 -8.44 -4.94 -4.09
N ILE A 120 -8.16 -5.68 -5.17
CA ILE A 120 -8.30 -7.14 -5.18
C ILE A 120 -7.36 -7.77 -4.15
N LEU A 121 -6.06 -7.43 -4.18
CA LEU A 121 -5.07 -7.95 -3.24
C LEU A 121 -5.47 -7.64 -1.79
N SER A 122 -5.88 -6.40 -1.51
CA SER A 122 -6.31 -6.01 -0.15
C SER A 122 -7.55 -6.75 0.33
N SER A 123 -8.49 -7.02 -0.58
CA SER A 123 -9.72 -7.75 -0.25
C SER A 123 -9.42 -9.23 0.01
N VAL A 124 -8.58 -9.85 -0.83
CA VAL A 124 -8.17 -11.24 -0.64
C VAL A 124 -7.36 -11.40 0.64
N HIS A 125 -6.40 -10.50 0.90
CA HIS A 125 -5.66 -10.43 2.15
C HIS A 125 -6.61 -10.38 3.35
N GLY A 126 -7.54 -9.42 3.40
CA GLY A 126 -8.49 -9.32 4.52
C GLY A 126 -9.38 -10.55 4.70
N VAL A 127 -9.80 -11.20 3.61
CA VAL A 127 -10.59 -12.45 3.66
C VAL A 127 -9.73 -13.62 4.19
N MET A 128 -8.47 -13.73 3.76
CA MET A 128 -7.57 -14.77 4.25
C MET A 128 -7.29 -14.62 5.74
N MET A 129 -6.98 -13.40 6.20
CA MET A 129 -6.75 -13.13 7.62
C MET A 129 -7.99 -13.44 8.47
N TYR A 130 -9.18 -13.06 8.00
CA TYR A 130 -10.43 -13.39 8.69
C TYR A 130 -10.64 -14.91 8.86
N PHE A 131 -10.29 -15.72 7.86
CA PHE A 131 -10.42 -17.17 7.97
C PHE A 131 -9.35 -17.80 8.88
N ASN A 132 -8.15 -17.22 8.93
CA ASN A 132 -7.05 -17.68 9.77
C ASN A 132 -7.30 -17.37 11.26
N GLU A 133 -7.63 -16.11 11.57
CA GLU A 133 -7.72 -15.62 12.95
C GLU A 133 -9.08 -15.91 13.59
N ARG A 134 -10.16 -15.96 12.79
CA ARG A 134 -11.56 -16.15 13.25
C ARG A 134 -12.05 -15.16 14.32
N GLU A 135 -11.29 -14.11 14.59
CA GLU A 135 -11.63 -13.02 15.48
C GLU A 135 -11.81 -11.72 14.67
N PHE A 136 -12.42 -10.72 15.29
CA PHE A 136 -12.64 -9.41 14.70
C PHE A 136 -12.26 -8.36 15.74
N GLY A 137 -10.96 -8.19 15.91
CA GLY A 137 -10.34 -7.19 16.76
C GLY A 137 -10.29 -5.80 16.12
N PHE A 138 -9.52 -4.94 16.76
CA PHE A 138 -9.33 -3.56 16.31
C PHE A 138 -8.54 -3.50 14.99
N ASP A 139 -7.61 -4.42 14.80
CA ASP A 139 -6.68 -4.43 13.67
C ASP A 139 -7.42 -4.76 12.38
N GLU A 140 -8.29 -5.78 12.41
CA GLU A 140 -9.14 -6.24 11.31
C GLU A 140 -10.21 -5.20 10.94
N ILE A 141 -10.78 -4.51 11.94
CA ILE A 141 -11.71 -3.39 11.72
C ILE A 141 -11.00 -2.26 10.97
N SER A 142 -9.79 -1.88 11.42
CA SER A 142 -9.05 -0.79 10.81
C SER A 142 -8.67 -1.09 9.34
N GLY A 143 -8.21 -2.31 9.05
CA GLY A 143 -7.93 -2.79 7.70
C GLY A 143 -9.18 -2.77 6.81
N THR A 144 -10.30 -3.28 7.32
CA THR A 144 -11.59 -3.30 6.61
C THR A 144 -12.09 -1.89 6.27
N ILE A 145 -12.01 -0.94 7.21
CA ILE A 145 -12.37 0.47 6.99
C ILE A 145 -11.49 1.08 5.90
N SER A 146 -10.18 0.83 5.93
CA SER A 146 -9.24 1.30 4.92
C SER A 146 -9.62 0.83 3.51
N VAL A 147 -9.86 -0.48 3.34
CA VAL A 147 -10.28 -1.07 2.06
C VAL A 147 -11.63 -0.49 1.61
N GLY A 148 -12.59 -0.33 2.53
CA GLY A 148 -13.88 0.30 2.24
C GLY A 148 -13.75 1.73 1.70
N LEU A 149 -12.87 2.54 2.31
CA LEU A 149 -12.58 3.90 1.83
C LEU A 149 -11.87 3.88 0.47
N MET A 150 -10.96 2.93 0.22
CA MET A 150 -10.36 2.75 -1.11
C MET A 150 -11.40 2.40 -2.17
N ALA A 151 -12.36 1.53 -1.84
CA ALA A 151 -13.43 1.16 -2.76
C ALA A 151 -14.32 2.37 -3.11
N ILE A 152 -14.71 3.18 -2.10
CA ILE A 152 -15.42 4.45 -2.33
C ILE A 152 -14.60 5.40 -3.19
N ALA A 153 -13.29 5.51 -2.91
CA ALA A 153 -12.40 6.33 -3.73
C ALA A 153 -12.36 5.84 -5.19
N ALA A 154 -12.34 4.53 -5.43
CA ALA A 154 -12.37 3.95 -6.76
C ALA A 154 -13.66 4.30 -7.51
N VAL A 155 -14.82 4.31 -6.84
CA VAL A 155 -16.09 4.79 -7.43
C VAL A 155 -15.95 6.23 -7.93
N PHE A 156 -15.40 7.14 -7.10
CA PHE A 156 -15.12 8.52 -7.53
C PHE A 156 -14.07 8.60 -8.65
N GLY A 157 -13.12 7.66 -8.69
CA GLY A 157 -12.15 7.51 -9.78
C GLY A 157 -12.83 7.19 -11.12
N VAL A 158 -13.77 6.24 -11.12
CA VAL A 158 -14.57 5.89 -12.31
C VAL A 158 -15.47 7.06 -12.73
N LEU A 159 -16.13 7.74 -11.79
CA LEU A 159 -16.92 8.93 -12.07
C LEU A 159 -16.06 10.07 -12.66
N LEU A 160 -14.84 10.23 -12.18
CA LEU A 160 -13.87 11.18 -12.72
C LEU A 160 -13.42 10.81 -14.14
N MET A 161 -13.31 9.53 -14.49
CA MET A 161 -13.00 9.11 -15.86
C MET A 161 -14.07 9.55 -16.86
N LYS A 162 -15.35 9.46 -16.46
CA LYS A 162 -16.48 9.94 -17.24
C LYS A 162 -16.56 11.47 -17.27
N ASN A 163 -16.17 12.12 -16.17
CA ASN A 163 -16.28 13.58 -15.96
C ASN A 163 -14.92 14.24 -15.67
N LYS A 164 -13.95 14.14 -16.59
CA LYS A 164 -12.53 14.51 -16.37
C LYS A 164 -12.30 15.95 -15.88
N GLY A 165 -13.22 16.87 -16.20
CA GLY A 165 -13.19 18.27 -15.79
C GLY A 165 -13.67 18.54 -14.36
N SER A 166 -14.38 17.59 -13.73
CA SER A 166 -14.94 17.78 -12.39
C SER A 166 -13.85 17.86 -11.33
N LYS A 167 -13.69 19.05 -10.74
CA LYS A 167 -12.78 19.25 -9.60
C LYS A 167 -13.26 18.50 -8.36
N GLN A 168 -14.58 18.37 -8.20
CA GLN A 168 -15.21 17.74 -7.04
C GLN A 168 -14.89 16.25 -6.97
N TYR A 169 -15.11 15.48 -8.05
CA TYR A 169 -14.81 14.05 -8.06
C TYR A 169 -13.33 13.76 -7.84
N ARG A 170 -12.45 14.61 -8.39
CA ARG A 170 -11.02 14.52 -8.14
C ARG A 170 -10.67 14.77 -6.67
N SER A 171 -11.31 15.76 -6.05
CA SER A 171 -11.12 16.07 -4.64
C SER A 171 -11.57 14.92 -3.76
N PHE A 172 -12.74 14.34 -4.02
CA PHE A 172 -13.25 13.20 -3.26
C PHE A 172 -12.38 11.96 -3.44
N HIS A 173 -12.04 11.57 -4.67
CA HIS A 173 -11.14 10.46 -4.94
C HIS A 173 -9.83 10.58 -4.13
N PHE A 174 -9.23 11.77 -4.12
CA PHE A 174 -7.98 12.01 -3.39
C PHE A 174 -8.18 12.07 -1.87
N ALA A 175 -9.26 12.68 -1.38
CA ALA A 175 -9.55 12.77 0.05
C ALA A 175 -9.78 11.39 0.66
N PHE A 176 -10.61 10.55 0.03
CA PHE A 176 -10.84 9.18 0.48
C PHE A 176 -9.57 8.34 0.43
N LEU A 177 -8.75 8.46 -0.62
CA LEU A 177 -7.47 7.76 -0.68
C LEU A 177 -6.49 8.20 0.41
N ILE A 178 -6.41 9.50 0.74
CA ILE A 178 -5.53 9.94 1.83
C ILE A 178 -5.95 9.32 3.15
N VAL A 179 -7.24 9.39 3.47
CA VAL A 179 -7.75 8.84 4.74
C VAL A 179 -7.53 7.32 4.77
N ALA A 180 -7.82 6.62 3.67
CA ALA A 180 -7.56 5.19 3.56
C ALA A 180 -6.08 4.86 3.77
N VAL A 181 -5.15 5.57 3.12
CA VAL A 181 -3.71 5.34 3.28
C VAL A 181 -3.25 5.60 4.72
N ILE A 182 -3.79 6.61 5.39
CA ILE A 182 -3.45 6.88 6.80
C ILE A 182 -3.92 5.74 7.69
N ILE A 183 -5.17 5.29 7.54
CA ILE A 183 -5.71 4.18 8.33
C ILE A 183 -4.97 2.89 8.01
N GLY A 184 -4.73 2.59 6.73
CA GLY A 184 -3.97 1.42 6.28
C GLY A 184 -2.51 1.44 6.78
N ALA A 185 -1.87 2.61 6.86
CA ALA A 185 -0.54 2.72 7.45
C ALA A 185 -0.55 2.44 8.95
N VAL A 186 -1.58 2.91 9.67
CA VAL A 186 -1.75 2.56 11.08
C VAL A 186 -1.95 1.06 11.25
N HIS A 187 -2.82 0.45 10.44
CA HIS A 187 -3.05 -1.00 10.42
C HIS A 187 -1.73 -1.77 10.25
N VAL A 188 -0.92 -1.44 9.23
CA VAL A 188 0.39 -2.09 9.00
C VAL A 188 1.38 -1.89 10.15
N LEU A 189 1.26 -0.84 10.96
CA LEU A 189 2.18 -0.56 12.07
C LEU A 189 1.78 -1.25 13.38
N ILE A 190 0.52 -1.68 13.50
CA ILE A 190 -0.01 -2.31 14.72
C ILE A 190 -0.29 -3.80 14.53
N SER A 191 -0.46 -4.25 13.29
CA SER A 191 -0.52 -5.65 12.89
C SER A 191 0.85 -6.30 12.87
#